data_AF-A0A2W6V6Z8-F1
#
_entry.id   AF-A0A2W6V6Z8-F1
#
_cell.length_a   1.000
_cell.length_b   1.000
_cell.length_c   1.000
_cell.angle_alpha   90.00
_cell.angle_beta   90.00
_cell.angle_gamma   90.00
#
_symmetry.space_group_name_H-M   'P 1'
#
loop_
_entity.id
_entity.type
_entity.pdbx_description
1 polymer ?
#
loop_
_entity_poly.entity_id
_entity_poly.type
_entity_poly.pdbx_seq_one_letter_code
_entity_poly.pdbx_strand_id
1 'polypeptide(L)'
;CRRAAVRCEIDHTIDAAKGGPTALWNLAHLCQRHHSMKQFTLWRVRQLKGGVLEWTSPTGRIYREDAPAPPVAFTPALAHDSGPAPF
;
A
#
# COMPACT_ATOMS: atom_id res chain seq x y z
N CYS A 1 0.27 0.45 1.79
CA CYS A 1 -0.85 0.48 2.77
C CYS A 1 -0.33 0.05 4.13
N ARG A 2 -0.92 0.46 5.27
CA ARG A 2 -0.58 -0.10 6.60
C ARG A 2 -1.72 -0.95 7.20
N ARG A 3 -2.74 -1.28 6.41
CA ARG A 3 -3.88 -2.11 6.85
C ARG A 3 -3.46 -3.58 6.89
N ALA A 4 -3.81 -4.28 7.97
CA ALA A 4 -3.57 -5.72 8.08
C ALA A 4 -4.29 -6.50 6.97
N ALA A 5 -3.63 -7.51 6.40
CA ALA A 5 -4.12 -8.30 5.26
C ALA A 5 -5.48 -8.96 5.54
N VAL A 6 -5.73 -9.40 6.78
CA VAL A 6 -7.01 -10.01 7.21
C VAL A 6 -8.21 -9.05 7.13
N ARG A 7 -7.96 -7.74 6.96
CA ARG A 7 -8.99 -6.71 6.75
C ARG A 7 -9.01 -6.18 5.32
N CYS A 8 -8.29 -6.82 4.41
CA CYS A 8 -8.24 -6.49 3.00
C CYS A 8 -9.13 -7.46 2.22
N GLU A 9 -9.58 -7.00 1.07
CA GLU A 9 -10.22 -7.81 0.05
C GLU A 9 -9.13 -8.54 -0.75
N ILE A 10 -9.43 -9.75 -1.22
CA ILE A 10 -8.57 -10.46 -2.16
C ILE A 10 -9.07 -10.09 -3.55
N ASP A 11 -8.25 -9.37 -4.32
CA ASP A 11 -8.60 -8.86 -5.63
C ASP A 11 -7.62 -9.33 -6.70
N HIS A 12 -8.10 -9.47 -7.93
CA HIS A 12 -7.25 -9.79 -9.08
C HIS A 12 -6.49 -8.55 -9.55
N THR A 13 -5.18 -8.63 -9.74
CA THR A 13 -4.38 -7.52 -10.30
C THR A 13 -4.59 -7.35 -11.81
N ILE A 14 -4.86 -8.45 -12.51
CA ILE A 14 -5.40 -8.52 -13.87
C ILE A 14 -6.88 -8.86 -13.76
N ASP A 15 -7.74 -7.94 -14.17
CA ASP A 15 -9.20 -8.06 -13.98
C ASP A 15 -9.76 -9.40 -14.46
N ALA A 16 -10.42 -10.13 -13.56
CA ALA A 16 -11.10 -11.38 -13.88
C ALA A 16 -12.15 -11.20 -14.99
N ALA A 17 -12.89 -10.09 -14.96
CA ALA A 17 -13.87 -9.74 -15.98
C ALA A 17 -13.27 -9.53 -17.39
N LYS A 18 -11.96 -9.28 -17.49
CA LYS A 18 -11.21 -9.15 -18.75
C LYS A 18 -10.42 -10.42 -19.09
N GLY A 19 -10.72 -11.54 -18.43
CA GLY A 19 -10.05 -12.83 -18.63
C GLY A 19 -8.83 -13.07 -17.74
N GLY A 20 -8.62 -12.25 -16.70
CA GLY A 20 -7.59 -12.50 -15.70
C GLY A 20 -7.84 -13.82 -14.95
N PRO A 21 -6.83 -14.70 -14.81
CA PRO A 21 -7.03 -16.00 -14.18
C PRO A 21 -7.12 -15.88 -12.66
N THR A 22 -7.92 -16.75 -12.03
CA THR A 22 -7.86 -16.94 -10.58
C THR A 22 -6.65 -17.80 -10.24
N ALA A 23 -5.53 -17.13 -10.00
CA ALA A 23 -4.25 -17.76 -9.67
C ALA A 23 -3.52 -16.96 -8.60
N LEU A 24 -2.71 -17.63 -7.77
CA LEU A 24 -1.99 -16.98 -6.66
C LEU A 24 -1.15 -15.78 -7.09
N TRP A 25 -0.56 -15.84 -8.28
CA TRP A 25 0.25 -14.76 -8.85
C TRP A 25 -0.56 -13.59 -9.41
N ASN A 26 -1.88 -13.73 -9.48
CA ASN A 26 -2.81 -12.69 -9.92
C ASN A 26 -3.64 -12.14 -8.74
N LEU A 27 -3.55 -12.71 -7.54
CA LEU A 27 -4.32 -12.25 -6.38
C LEU A 27 -3.47 -11.36 -5.47
N ALA A 28 -4.09 -10.30 -4.96
CA ALA A 28 -3.48 -9.36 -4.03
C ALA A 28 -4.45 -8.97 -2.89
N HIS A 29 -3.90 -8.74 -1.70
CA HIS A 29 -4.66 -8.24 -0.56
C HIS A 29 -4.75 -6.71 -0.61
N LEU A 30 -5.85 -6.17 -1.14
CA LEU A 30 -6.08 -4.74 -1.26
C LEU A 30 -7.10 -4.28 -0.23
N CYS A 31 -6.79 -3.22 0.53
CA CYS A 31 -7.85 -2.58 1.32
C CYS A 31 -8.82 -1.86 0.38
N GLN A 32 -10.05 -1.62 0.83
CA GLN A 32 -11.10 -1.02 0.00
C GLN A 32 -10.66 0.26 -0.72
N ARG A 33 -9.84 1.11 -0.07
CA ARG A 33 -9.26 2.30 -0.70
C ARG A 33 -8.37 1.96 -1.92
N HIS A 34 -7.49 0.97 -1.82
CA HIS A 34 -6.59 0.60 -2.91
C HIS A 34 -7.32 -0.19 -4.00
N HIS A 35 -8.29 -1.01 -3.64
CA HIS A 35 -9.15 -1.67 -4.62
C HIS A 35 -9.94 -0.63 -5.44
N SER A 36 -10.59 0.33 -4.77
CA SER A 36 -11.27 1.44 -5.45
C SER A 36 -10.32 2.28 -6.31
N MET A 37 -9.09 2.52 -5.83
CA MET A 37 -8.06 3.25 -6.58
C MET A 37 -7.68 2.50 -7.87
N LYS A 38 -7.44 1.19 -7.80
CA LYS A 38 -7.17 0.36 -8.98
C LYS A 38 -8.34 0.38 -9.98
N GLN A 39 -9.57 0.28 -9.49
CA GLN A 39 -10.73 0.04 -10.34
C GLN A 39 -11.27 1.31 -11.00
N PHE A 40 -11.30 2.42 -10.27
CA PHE A 40 -12.07 3.61 -10.66
C PHE A 40 -11.20 4.82 -10.99
N THR A 41 -9.88 4.65 -11.10
CA THR A 41 -8.95 5.74 -11.40
C THR A 41 -7.90 5.31 -12.43
N LEU A 42 -7.01 6.23 -12.81
CA LEU A 42 -5.90 5.95 -13.73
C LEU A 42 -4.68 5.30 -13.06
N TRP A 43 -4.75 4.99 -11.77
CA TRP A 43 -3.71 4.22 -11.10
C TRP A 43 -3.65 2.82 -11.68
N ARG A 44 -2.44 2.32 -11.93
CA ARG A 44 -2.21 0.96 -12.43
C ARG A 44 -1.43 0.16 -11.40
N VAL A 45 -1.74 -1.12 -11.29
CA VAL A 45 -1.01 -2.06 -10.45
C VAL A 45 -0.43 -3.19 -11.30
N ARG A 46 0.77 -3.64 -10.94
CA ARG A 46 1.41 -4.83 -11.49
C ARG A 46 1.99 -5.66 -10.34
N GLN A 47 1.75 -6.97 -10.36
CA GLN A 47 2.37 -7.89 -9.42
C GLN A 47 3.71 -8.36 -9.99
N LEU A 48 4.80 -8.10 -9.27
CA LEU A 48 6.14 -8.56 -9.60
C LEU A 48 6.38 -9.97 -9.05
N LYS A 49 7.54 -10.54 -9.38
CA LYS A 49 8.00 -11.79 -8.77
C LYS A 49 8.03 -11.65 -7.24
N GLY A 50 7.60 -12.71 -6.55
CA GLY A 50 7.53 -12.72 -5.09
C GLY A 50 6.29 -12.01 -4.52
N GLY A 51 5.34 -11.60 -5.36
CA GLY A 51 4.08 -10.98 -4.91
C GLY A 51 4.19 -9.49 -4.59
N VAL A 52 5.34 -8.86 -4.85
CA VAL A 52 5.53 -7.42 -4.65
C VAL A 52 4.62 -6.63 -5.59
N LEU A 53 3.87 -5.68 -5.04
CA LEU A 53 3.03 -4.80 -5.86
C LEU A 53 3.79 -3.55 -6.28
N GLU A 54 3.75 -3.28 -7.58
CA GLU A 54 4.19 -2.04 -8.20
C GLU A 54 2.98 -1.21 -8.61
N TRP A 55 2.86 -0.01 -8.05
CA TRP A 55 1.81 0.94 -8.36
C TRP A 55 2.37 2.07 -9.20
N THR A 56 1.71 2.38 -10.32
CA THR A 56 2.03 3.54 -11.15
C THR A 56 0.96 4.60 -10.97
N SER A 57 1.36 5.80 -10.55
CA SER A 57 0.46 6.95 -10.42
C SER A 57 -0.04 7.42 -11.80
N PRO A 58 -1.13 8.21 -11.85
CA PRO A 58 -1.59 8.85 -13.08
C PRO A 58 -0.53 9.74 -13.75
N THR A 59 0.43 10.26 -12.96
CA THR A 59 1.56 11.05 -13.44
C THR A 59 2.79 10.23 -13.81
N GLY A 60 2.71 8.89 -13.77
CA GLY A 60 3.78 7.99 -14.16
C GLY A 60 4.80 7.66 -13.07
N ARG A 61 4.63 8.15 -11.83
CA ARG A 61 5.53 7.81 -10.72
C ARG A 61 5.29 6.39 -10.25
N ILE A 62 6.38 5.66 -10.03
CA ILE A 62 6.34 4.26 -9.61
C ILE A 62 6.56 4.16 -8.10
N TYR A 63 5.74 3.34 -7.45
CA TYR A 63 5.82 3.00 -6.03
C TYR A 63 5.86 1.49 -5.89
N ARG A 64 6.82 0.98 -5.11
CA ARG A 64 6.95 -0.45 -4.81
C ARG A 64 6.85 -0.69 -3.31
N GLU A 65 6.23 -1.80 -2.94
CA GLU A 65 6.10 -2.20 -1.54
C GLU A 65 7.43 -2.57 -0.89
N ASP A 66 8.37 -3.11 -1.67
CA ASP A 66 9.71 -3.46 -1.23
C ASP A 66 10.72 -2.30 -1.35
N ALA A 67 10.24 -1.07 -1.60
CA ALA A 67 11.09 0.10 -1.57
C ALA A 67 11.65 0.29 -0.14
N PRO A 68 12.95 0.64 -0.01
CA PRO A 68 13.55 0.87 1.29
C PRO A 68 12.79 1.97 2.03
N ALA A 69 12.69 1.85 3.35
CA ALA A 69 12.14 2.90 4.18
C ALA A 69 12.87 4.22 3.87
N PRO A 70 12.15 5.36 3.79
CA PRO A 70 12.80 6.63 3.61
C PRO A 70 13.80 6.84 4.75
N PRO A 71 14.96 7.49 4.49
CA PRO A 71 16.01 7.67 5.50
C PRO A 71 15.58 8.58 6.66
N VAL A 72 14.40 9.21 6.55
CA VAL A 72 13.84 10.09 7.56
C VAL A 72 12.86 9.31 8.42
N ALA A 73 13.17 9.19 9.70
CA ALA A 73 12.27 8.70 10.73
C ALA A 73 11.99 9.82 11.74
N PHE A 74 10.72 10.01 12.09
CA PHE A 74 10.34 10.88 13.20
C PHE A 74 10.39 10.06 14.49
N THR A 75 11.22 10.48 15.45
CA THR A 75 11.22 9.93 16.80
C THR A 75 10.27 10.73 17.69
N PRO A 76 9.53 10.08 18.60
CA PRO A 76 8.78 10.78 19.62
C PRO A 76 9.72 11.69 20.42
N ALA A 77 9.28 12.91 20.73
CA ALA A 77 9.97 13.69 21.74
C ALA A 77 9.90 12.93 23.07
N LEU A 78 11.04 12.68 23.70
CA LEU A 78 11.06 12.21 25.08
C LEU A 78 10.30 13.25 25.90
N ALA A 79 9.27 12.82 26.64
CA ALA A 79 8.57 13.69 27.57
C ALA A 79 9.63 14.29 28.50
N HIS A 80 9.86 15.58 28.40
CA HIS A 80 10.60 16.30 29.42
C HIS A 80 9.68 16.34 30.63
N ASP A 81 10.17 15.84 31.77
CA ASP A 81 9.54 16.04 33.05
C ASP A 81 9.57 17.55 33.34
N SER A 82 8.51 18.23 32.91
CA SER A 82 8.25 19.61 33.27
C SER A 82 7.88 19.59 34.75
N GLY A 83 8.88 19.72 35.62
CA GLY A 83 8.64 20.05 37.02
C GLY A 83 7.63 21.21 37.13
N PRO A 84 6.84 21.28 38.21
CA PRO A 84 5.72 22.20 38.30
C PRO A 84 6.18 23.65 38.06
N ALA A 85 5.40 24.39 37.27
CA ALA A 85 5.69 25.78 36.96
C ALA A 85 5.84 26.61 38.26
N PRO A 86 6.85 27.49 38.36
CA PRO A 86 6.98 28.36 39.52
C PRO A 86 5.80 29.35 39.58
N PHE A 87 5.32 29.56 40.80
CA PHE A 87 4.17 30.39 41.17
C PHE A 87 4.41 31.89 40.96
#